data_AF-Q76DI2-F1
#
_entry.id   AF-Q76DI2-F1
#
_cell.length_a   1.000
_cell.length_b   1.000
_cell.length_c   1.000
_cell.angle_alpha   90.00
_cell.angle_beta   90.00
_cell.angle_gamma   90.00
#
_symmetry.space_group_name_H-M   'P 1'
#
loop_
_entity.id
_entity.type
_entity.pdbx_description
1 polymer ?
#
loop_
_entity_poly.entity_id
_entity_poly.type
_entity_poly.pdbx_seq_one_letter_code
_entity_poly.pdbx_strand_id
1 'polypeptide(L)'
;MKVLVVFIFCLVRSTFGQFEVPDALVEVFRPRGLRVSIPDQEGIKLFAFHGKINEEMNGREGGTFSRDILKAKNGRWTFYDANARLKEGDILYYWTYVDYFDGKNKLGYPNDDQKFVVKQLLDKDGAAPSVTPPTVTKAPPQEHTTLESGCKASVTTKVNERVCAGEQIFHEDFTTFETNIWRPEVKFADKPDYEFVFYRAGPPNLQVKHHRLTIRPVPSDAVFGEGFVSRREKVNLAPACTGVHGSIECVQTPGAFLILPPVTSAQISTKGKWSFKYGKVEIRAKLPKGDWIYPELYLNPVNEEYGPGYASGQIRIAFSGGNEDLCRDLRGGCILGSRPAARNYAVKNIVKNSGSWSDDFHKFIVIWKPDQITMMVDDQVYGNIYPPEGGFVSEAYNLDLVNVERWRGGTSFAPFDKEMYLVLGVGVGGHCFEDRSDATKPWTNNDPKSQKKFYQAAAQWGATWSNASRLEVDYVKVSAL
;
A
#
# COMPACT_ATOMS: atom_id res chain seq x y z
N MET A 1 -13.82 3.83 -76.26
CA MET A 1 -12.45 4.06 -75.76
C MET A 1 -12.51 4.98 -74.55
N LYS A 2 -12.59 4.43 -73.33
CA LYS A 2 -12.42 5.10 -72.02
C LYS A 2 -12.50 4.01 -70.95
N VAL A 3 -11.33 3.51 -70.55
CA VAL A 3 -11.16 2.48 -69.51
C VAL A 3 -11.33 3.16 -68.15
N LEU A 4 -12.29 2.69 -67.37
CA LEU A 4 -12.54 3.10 -65.99
C LEU A 4 -11.77 2.15 -65.07
N VAL A 5 -10.72 2.66 -64.41
CA VAL A 5 -9.96 1.92 -63.39
C VAL A 5 -10.63 2.17 -62.04
N VAL A 6 -11.17 1.11 -61.43
CA VAL A 6 -11.72 1.13 -60.07
C VAL A 6 -10.61 0.70 -59.11
N PHE A 7 -10.16 1.64 -58.26
CA PHE A 7 -9.29 1.33 -57.12
C PHE A 7 -10.15 0.83 -55.96
N ILE A 8 -10.00 -0.44 -55.60
CA ILE A 8 -10.54 -1.02 -54.37
C ILE A 8 -9.59 -0.65 -53.23
N PHE A 9 -10.01 0.28 -52.37
CA PHE A 9 -9.33 0.58 -51.11
C PHE A 9 -9.79 -0.43 -50.04
N CYS A 10 -9.01 -1.48 -49.81
CA CYS A 10 -9.14 -2.32 -48.62
C CYS A 10 -8.63 -1.54 -47.40
N LEU A 11 -9.54 -0.93 -46.65
CA LEU A 11 -9.25 -0.41 -45.31
C LEU A 11 -9.21 -1.57 -44.31
N VAL A 12 -8.02 -2.12 -44.07
CA VAL A 12 -7.75 -2.96 -42.90
C VAL A 12 -7.68 -2.03 -41.69
N ARG A 13 -8.72 -2.03 -40.85
CA ARG A 13 -8.66 -1.41 -39.53
C ARG A 13 -7.77 -2.27 -38.62
N SER A 14 -6.49 -1.90 -38.50
CA SER A 14 -5.62 -2.42 -37.46
C SER A 14 -6.05 -1.78 -36.13
N THR A 15 -6.86 -2.49 -35.36
CA THR A 15 -7.10 -2.19 -33.95
C THR A 15 -5.81 -2.47 -33.18
N PHE A 16 -5.09 -1.43 -32.76
CA PHE A 16 -3.98 -1.56 -31.81
C PHE A 16 -4.55 -1.98 -30.45
N GLY A 17 -4.62 -3.27 -30.19
CA GLY A 17 -4.86 -3.81 -28.86
C GLY A 17 -3.63 -3.59 -27.98
N GLN A 18 -3.85 -3.15 -26.76
CA GLN A 18 -2.80 -3.08 -25.74
C GLN A 18 -2.26 -4.50 -25.46
N PHE A 19 -0.94 -4.66 -25.30
CA PHE A 19 -0.35 -5.96 -25.00
C PHE A 19 -0.90 -6.51 -23.68
N GLU A 20 -1.34 -7.77 -23.70
CA GLU A 20 -1.76 -8.52 -22.51
C GLU A 20 -0.70 -9.58 -22.17
N VAL A 21 -0.33 -9.68 -20.90
CA VAL A 21 0.63 -10.69 -20.45
C VAL A 21 -0.03 -12.08 -20.60
N PRO A 22 0.60 -13.03 -21.32
CA PRO A 22 0.04 -14.37 -21.43
C PRO A 22 -0.07 -15.07 -20.07
N ASP A 23 -1.10 -15.91 -19.92
CA ASP A 23 -1.23 -16.76 -18.75
C ASP A 23 0.00 -17.66 -18.58
N ALA A 24 0.50 -17.72 -17.35
CA ALA A 24 1.65 -18.55 -17.03
C ALA A 24 1.25 -20.03 -16.94
N LEU A 25 1.96 -20.88 -17.67
CA LEU A 25 1.92 -22.32 -17.47
C LEU A 25 2.75 -22.68 -16.24
N VAL A 26 2.09 -23.23 -15.22
CA VAL A 26 2.71 -23.71 -13.97
C VAL A 26 2.76 -25.23 -13.98
N GLU A 27 3.94 -25.77 -13.76
CA GLU A 27 4.22 -27.21 -13.79
C GLU A 27 5.05 -27.60 -12.57
N VAL A 28 4.58 -28.63 -11.85
CA VAL A 28 5.18 -29.10 -10.61
C VAL A 28 5.60 -30.56 -10.78
N PHE A 29 6.84 -30.89 -10.44
CA PHE A 29 7.44 -32.20 -10.75
C PHE A 29 7.67 -33.07 -9.52
N ARG A 30 7.51 -34.39 -9.68
CA ARG A 30 7.96 -35.39 -8.70
C ARG A 30 9.43 -35.77 -8.95
N PRO A 31 10.25 -35.99 -7.91
CA PRO A 31 9.99 -35.73 -6.49
C PRO A 31 10.14 -34.25 -6.08
N ARG A 32 10.65 -33.40 -6.99
CA ARG A 32 10.86 -31.97 -6.78
C ARG A 32 11.01 -31.26 -8.12
N GLY A 33 10.61 -30.00 -8.19
CA GLY A 33 10.78 -29.12 -9.32
C GLY A 33 9.56 -28.23 -9.53
N LEU A 34 9.80 -26.96 -9.86
CA LEU A 34 8.78 -26.00 -10.26
C LEU A 34 9.23 -25.33 -11.56
N ARG A 35 8.37 -25.37 -12.58
CA ARG A 35 8.55 -24.65 -13.84
C ARG A 35 7.37 -23.70 -14.02
N VAL A 36 7.67 -22.44 -14.29
CA VAL A 36 6.66 -21.44 -14.63
C VAL A 36 7.09 -20.75 -15.92
N SER A 37 6.20 -20.70 -16.92
CA SER A 37 6.57 -20.16 -18.23
C SER A 37 5.44 -19.49 -18.97
N ILE A 38 5.78 -18.49 -19.78
CA ILE A 38 4.88 -17.86 -20.77
C ILE A 38 5.41 -18.12 -22.19
N PRO A 39 4.53 -18.20 -23.21
CA PRO A 39 4.97 -18.24 -24.61
C PRO A 39 5.79 -16.99 -24.97
N ASP A 40 6.78 -17.17 -25.83
CA ASP A 40 7.49 -16.04 -26.43
C ASP A 40 6.57 -15.28 -27.40
N GLN A 41 6.65 -13.96 -27.38
CA GLN A 41 5.93 -13.07 -28.28
C GLN A 41 6.85 -11.93 -28.70
N GLU A 42 6.71 -11.49 -29.95
CA GLU A 42 7.49 -10.36 -30.46
C GLU A 42 7.27 -9.13 -29.58
N GLY A 43 8.38 -8.54 -29.11
CA GLY A 43 8.37 -7.38 -28.23
C GLY A 43 8.75 -7.71 -26.79
N ILE A 44 8.57 -8.94 -26.29
CA ILE A 44 8.98 -9.30 -24.92
C ILE A 44 10.52 -9.21 -24.80
N LYS A 45 10.99 -8.50 -23.78
CA LYS A 45 12.43 -8.29 -23.48
C LYS A 45 12.85 -8.86 -22.12
N LEU A 46 11.91 -9.03 -21.20
CA LEU A 46 12.15 -9.59 -19.87
C LEU A 46 10.88 -10.25 -19.38
N PHE A 47 11.04 -11.34 -18.64
CA PHE A 47 9.99 -11.97 -17.85
C PHE A 47 10.50 -12.16 -16.42
N ALA A 48 9.86 -11.57 -15.43
CA ALA A 48 10.13 -11.80 -14.02
C ALA A 48 9.05 -12.70 -13.42
N PHE A 49 9.47 -13.64 -12.58
CA PHE A 49 8.57 -14.50 -11.81
C PHE A 49 8.94 -14.41 -10.33
N HIS A 50 7.92 -14.16 -9.51
CA HIS A 50 8.03 -14.17 -8.06
C HIS A 50 6.88 -15.00 -7.47
N GLY A 51 7.17 -15.86 -6.49
CA GLY A 51 6.15 -16.71 -5.89
C GLY A 51 6.50 -17.29 -4.52
N LYS A 52 5.46 -17.64 -3.77
CA LYS A 52 5.51 -18.32 -2.47
C LYS A 52 4.54 -19.51 -2.44
N ILE A 53 4.84 -20.50 -1.60
CA ILE A 53 3.99 -21.69 -1.44
C ILE A 53 3.21 -21.55 -0.14
N ASN A 54 1.89 -21.70 -0.19
CA ASN A 54 0.95 -21.65 0.94
C ASN A 54 1.02 -20.35 1.77
N GLU A 55 1.55 -19.30 1.18
CA GLU A 55 1.67 -17.96 1.76
C GLU A 55 1.28 -16.98 0.66
N GLU A 56 0.21 -16.21 0.88
CA GLU A 56 -0.22 -15.15 -0.04
C GLU A 56 0.89 -14.11 -0.21
N MET A 57 1.00 -13.57 -1.42
CA MET A 57 1.96 -12.52 -1.68
C MET A 57 1.34 -11.15 -1.48
N ASN A 58 2.16 -10.19 -1.04
CA ASN A 58 1.71 -8.83 -0.84
C ASN A 58 2.22 -7.87 -1.94
N GLY A 59 1.34 -7.49 -2.86
CA GLY A 59 1.72 -6.66 -4.01
C GLY A 59 2.87 -7.30 -4.78
N ARG A 60 3.91 -6.53 -5.12
CA ARG A 60 5.11 -7.04 -5.80
C ARG A 60 6.30 -7.32 -4.89
N GLU A 61 6.04 -7.92 -3.74
CA GLU A 61 7.13 -8.36 -2.87
C GLU A 61 7.98 -9.46 -3.53
N GLY A 62 9.22 -9.61 -3.03
CA GLY A 62 10.05 -10.77 -3.34
C GLY A 62 9.46 -12.04 -2.74
N GLY A 63 9.13 -13.03 -3.57
CA GLY A 63 8.75 -14.36 -3.10
C GLY A 63 9.95 -15.25 -2.77
N THR A 64 9.69 -16.41 -2.17
CA THR A 64 10.69 -17.49 -1.97
C THR A 64 11.32 -17.91 -3.30
N PHE A 65 10.51 -17.90 -4.35
CA PHE A 65 10.96 -17.98 -5.73
C PHE A 65 10.97 -16.56 -6.29
N SER A 66 12.10 -16.14 -6.86
CA SER A 66 12.25 -14.78 -7.41
C SER A 66 13.37 -14.80 -8.45
N ARG A 67 13.04 -14.55 -9.72
CA ARG A 67 14.07 -14.47 -10.78
C ARG A 67 13.59 -13.71 -12.01
N ASP A 68 14.51 -12.94 -12.58
CA ASP A 68 14.38 -12.35 -13.92
C ASP A 68 14.92 -13.31 -14.99
N ILE A 69 14.14 -13.48 -16.05
CA ILE A 69 14.46 -14.27 -17.23
C ILE A 69 14.68 -13.26 -18.35
N LEU A 70 15.93 -13.18 -18.82
CA LEU A 70 16.38 -12.18 -19.79
C LEU A 70 16.35 -12.67 -21.23
N LYS A 71 16.03 -13.95 -21.46
CA LYS A 71 16.02 -14.55 -22.79
C LYS A 71 15.09 -15.76 -22.86
N ALA A 72 14.22 -15.78 -23.87
CA ALA A 72 13.44 -16.96 -24.22
C ALA A 72 14.33 -18.12 -24.69
N LYS A 73 13.94 -19.35 -24.37
CA LYS A 73 14.54 -20.58 -24.89
C LYS A 73 13.43 -21.48 -25.41
N ASN A 74 13.59 -22.02 -26.60
CA ASN A 74 12.62 -22.93 -27.24
C ASN A 74 11.20 -22.33 -27.27
N GLY A 75 11.09 -21.05 -27.66
CA GLY A 75 9.80 -20.35 -27.80
C GLY A 75 9.09 -20.00 -26.49
N ARG A 76 9.78 -20.06 -25.33
CA ARG A 76 9.19 -19.73 -24.02
C ARG A 76 10.14 -18.95 -23.12
N TRP A 77 9.58 -18.09 -22.28
CA TRP A 77 10.25 -17.45 -21.15
C TRP A 77 10.01 -18.29 -19.90
N THR A 78 11.07 -18.86 -19.30
CA THR A 78 10.91 -19.96 -18.33
C THR A 78 11.68 -19.70 -17.04
N PHE A 79 10.94 -19.57 -15.95
CA PHE A 79 11.44 -19.80 -14.59
C PHE A 79 11.52 -21.32 -14.34
N TYR A 80 12.62 -21.77 -13.76
CA TYR A 80 12.78 -23.15 -13.34
C TYR A 80 13.62 -23.22 -12.07
N ASP A 81 13.08 -23.91 -11.07
CA ASP A 81 13.76 -24.29 -9.84
C ASP A 81 13.70 -25.81 -9.69
N ALA A 82 14.86 -26.48 -9.77
CA ALA A 82 14.96 -27.94 -9.66
C ALA A 82 14.81 -28.47 -8.22
N ASN A 83 14.90 -27.58 -7.23
CA ASN A 83 14.90 -27.89 -5.81
C ASN A 83 13.57 -27.59 -5.12
N ALA A 84 12.66 -26.86 -5.76
CA ALA A 84 11.32 -26.58 -5.26
C ALA A 84 10.57 -27.87 -4.90
N ARG A 85 10.04 -27.95 -3.68
CA ARG A 85 9.28 -29.09 -3.17
C ARG A 85 7.86 -28.63 -2.90
N LEU A 86 6.94 -29.04 -3.77
CA LEU A 86 5.50 -28.84 -3.60
C LEU A 86 4.81 -30.20 -3.58
N LYS A 87 3.69 -30.28 -2.90
CA LYS A 87 2.80 -31.45 -2.84
C LYS A 87 1.43 -31.11 -3.41
N GLU A 88 0.68 -32.15 -3.75
CA GLU A 88 -0.74 -31.98 -4.11
C GLU A 88 -1.49 -31.28 -2.97
N GLY A 89 -2.34 -30.32 -3.34
CA GLY A 89 -3.05 -29.44 -2.42
C GLY A 89 -2.30 -28.16 -2.02
N ASP A 90 -0.99 -28.05 -2.27
CA ASP A 90 -0.28 -26.79 -2.07
C ASP A 90 -0.83 -25.70 -3.02
N ILE A 91 -0.76 -24.46 -2.57
CA ILE A 91 -1.15 -23.28 -3.33
C ILE A 91 0.10 -22.47 -3.62
N LEU A 92 0.44 -22.28 -4.89
CA LEU A 92 1.44 -21.32 -5.32
C LEU A 92 0.78 -19.96 -5.52
N TYR A 93 1.15 -18.98 -4.72
CA TYR A 93 0.81 -17.57 -4.93
C TYR A 93 1.98 -16.91 -5.67
N TYR A 94 1.70 -16.20 -6.76
CA TYR A 94 2.76 -15.64 -7.59
C TYR A 94 2.31 -14.37 -8.33
N TRP A 95 3.28 -13.59 -8.79
CA TRP A 95 3.07 -12.53 -9.76
C TRP A 95 4.12 -12.70 -10.86
N THR A 96 3.77 -12.27 -12.07
CA THR A 96 4.71 -12.16 -13.18
C THR A 96 4.79 -10.74 -13.68
N TYR A 97 5.91 -10.40 -14.31
CA TYR A 97 6.09 -9.09 -14.92
C TYR A 97 6.81 -9.24 -16.24
N VAL A 98 6.34 -8.52 -17.26
CA VAL A 98 6.90 -8.52 -18.60
C VAL A 98 7.34 -7.12 -18.97
N ASP A 99 8.62 -6.96 -19.34
CA ASP A 99 9.00 -5.79 -20.14
C ASP A 99 8.69 -6.09 -21.60
N TYR A 100 7.87 -5.25 -22.21
CA TYR A 100 7.45 -5.34 -23.59
C TYR A 100 7.87 -4.09 -24.37
N PHE A 101 8.41 -4.29 -25.56
CA PHE A 101 8.75 -3.22 -26.49
C PHE A 101 7.73 -3.17 -27.61
N ASP A 102 6.94 -2.10 -27.66
CA ASP A 102 5.83 -1.92 -28.62
C ASP A 102 6.29 -1.38 -29.99
N GLY A 103 7.61 -1.28 -30.21
CA GLY A 103 8.22 -0.64 -31.38
C GLY A 103 8.67 0.80 -31.15
N LYS A 104 8.23 1.46 -30.07
CA LYS A 104 8.58 2.84 -29.72
C LYS A 104 9.05 2.99 -28.28
N ASN A 105 8.38 2.34 -27.34
CA ASN A 105 8.62 2.45 -25.90
C ASN A 105 8.83 1.07 -25.29
N LYS A 106 9.65 1.02 -24.24
CA LYS A 106 9.72 -0.13 -23.33
C LYS A 106 8.69 0.08 -22.22
N LEU A 107 7.67 -0.78 -22.17
CA LEU A 107 6.54 -0.72 -21.25
C LEU A 107 6.54 -1.94 -20.34
N GLY A 108 6.16 -1.73 -19.08
CA GLY A 108 6.07 -2.77 -18.07
C GLY A 108 4.65 -3.29 -17.88
N TYR A 109 4.47 -4.59 -18.02
CA TYR A 109 3.19 -5.27 -17.90
C TYR A 109 3.23 -6.30 -16.77
N PRO A 110 2.67 -5.96 -15.61
CA PRO A 110 2.54 -6.89 -14.50
C PRO A 110 1.28 -7.74 -14.63
N ASN A 111 1.36 -8.94 -14.08
CA ASN A 111 0.26 -9.85 -13.85
C ASN A 111 0.33 -10.30 -12.38
N ASP A 112 -0.33 -9.52 -11.54
CA ASP A 112 -0.27 -9.63 -10.08
C ASP A 112 -1.30 -10.65 -9.54
N ASP A 113 -1.19 -11.02 -8.27
CA ASP A 113 -2.20 -11.82 -7.52
C ASP A 113 -2.61 -13.16 -8.15
N GLN A 114 -1.67 -13.83 -8.82
CA GLN A 114 -1.93 -15.12 -9.44
C GLN A 114 -1.90 -16.25 -8.40
N LYS A 115 -2.75 -17.25 -8.62
CA LYS A 115 -2.89 -18.41 -7.74
C LYS A 115 -2.96 -19.70 -8.55
N PHE A 116 -2.15 -20.67 -8.18
CA PHE A 116 -2.17 -22.02 -8.75
C PHE A 116 -2.28 -23.07 -7.65
N VAL A 117 -3.32 -23.91 -7.72
CA VAL A 117 -3.49 -25.05 -6.80
C VAL A 117 -2.87 -26.29 -7.44
N VAL A 118 -1.92 -26.92 -6.75
CA VAL A 118 -1.25 -28.13 -7.23
C VAL A 118 -2.21 -29.30 -7.19
N LYS A 119 -2.75 -29.68 -8.36
CA LYS A 119 -3.67 -30.82 -8.49
C LYS A 119 -2.95 -32.16 -8.71
N GLN A 120 -1.80 -32.13 -9.36
CA GLN A 120 -1.00 -33.32 -9.68
C GLN A 120 0.47 -32.96 -9.82
N LEU A 121 1.35 -33.94 -9.59
CA LEU A 121 2.80 -33.84 -9.80
C LEU A 121 3.18 -34.58 -11.09
N LEU A 122 3.97 -33.93 -11.96
CA LEU A 122 4.44 -34.46 -13.24
C LEU A 122 5.75 -35.24 -13.08
N ASP A 123 5.95 -36.28 -13.90
CA ASP A 123 7.24 -36.97 -14.00
C ASP A 123 8.22 -36.16 -14.87
N LYS A 124 9.51 -36.16 -14.52
CA LYS A 124 10.54 -35.36 -15.21
C LYS A 124 10.81 -35.79 -16.65
N ASP A 125 10.43 -37.02 -17.01
CA ASP A 125 10.79 -37.67 -18.27
C ASP A 125 9.59 -38.03 -19.17
N GLY A 126 8.41 -37.43 -18.95
CA GLY A 126 7.18 -37.73 -19.69
C GLY A 126 6.77 -36.64 -20.69
N ALA A 127 6.55 -37.03 -21.95
CA ALA A 127 6.08 -36.20 -23.06
C ALA A 127 4.80 -35.41 -22.74
N ALA A 128 4.70 -34.20 -23.32
CA ALA A 128 3.63 -33.23 -23.12
C ALA A 128 2.22 -33.83 -23.30
N PRO A 129 1.31 -33.68 -22.31
CA PRO A 129 -0.11 -33.75 -22.61
C PRO A 129 -0.55 -32.38 -23.15
N SER A 130 -1.30 -32.37 -24.23
CA SER A 130 -1.99 -31.19 -24.76
C SER A 130 -2.99 -30.68 -23.70
N VAL A 131 -2.63 -29.64 -22.95
CA VAL A 131 -3.53 -29.01 -21.98
C VAL A 131 -4.27 -27.87 -22.67
N THR A 132 -5.56 -28.11 -22.90
CA THR A 132 -6.56 -27.10 -23.26
C THR A 132 -6.64 -26.04 -22.14
N PRO A 133 -6.80 -24.74 -22.43
CA PRO A 133 -6.90 -23.70 -21.40
C PRO A 133 -8.02 -24.03 -20.41
N PRO A 134 -7.85 -23.75 -19.11
CA PRO A 134 -8.92 -23.96 -18.15
C PRO A 134 -10.08 -23.03 -18.48
N THR A 135 -11.24 -23.61 -18.76
CA THR A 135 -12.51 -22.88 -18.81
C THR A 135 -12.71 -22.20 -17.46
N VAL A 136 -12.62 -20.87 -17.43
CA VAL A 136 -13.09 -20.07 -16.30
C VAL A 136 -14.61 -20.21 -16.28
N THR A 137 -15.12 -21.15 -15.47
CA THR A 137 -16.56 -21.25 -15.22
C THR A 137 -16.97 -20.02 -14.45
N LYS A 138 -17.61 -19.05 -15.13
CA LYS A 138 -18.41 -18.02 -14.44
C LYS A 138 -19.41 -18.75 -13.57
N ALA A 139 -19.32 -18.56 -12.26
CA ALA A 139 -20.32 -19.09 -11.34
C ALA A 139 -21.72 -18.61 -11.78
N PRO A 140 -22.74 -19.47 -11.80
CA PRO A 140 -24.11 -19.05 -12.06
C PRO A 140 -24.54 -18.00 -11.03
N PRO A 141 -25.45 -17.07 -11.36
CA PRO A 141 -26.00 -16.16 -10.38
C PRO A 141 -26.66 -17.00 -9.28
N GLN A 142 -26.14 -16.90 -8.05
CA GLN A 142 -26.76 -17.58 -6.91
C GLN A 142 -28.12 -16.95 -6.65
N GLU A 143 -29.17 -17.71 -6.97
CA GLU A 143 -30.55 -17.42 -6.62
C GLU A 143 -30.70 -17.24 -5.11
N HIS A 144 -31.46 -16.20 -4.78
CA HIS A 144 -31.87 -15.80 -3.45
C HIS A 144 -32.40 -16.98 -2.63
N THR A 145 -31.64 -17.40 -1.62
CA THR A 145 -32.16 -18.24 -0.53
C THR A 145 -32.36 -17.38 0.71
N THR A 146 -33.62 -17.33 1.12
CA THR A 146 -34.19 -16.56 2.21
C THR A 146 -33.66 -16.98 3.59
N LEU A 147 -33.18 -15.96 4.31
CA LEU A 147 -32.98 -15.79 5.76
C LEU A 147 -33.20 -16.99 6.71
N GLU A 148 -32.12 -17.40 7.37
CA GLU A 148 -32.17 -17.61 8.82
C GLU A 148 -32.17 -16.24 9.53
N SER A 149 -32.91 -16.15 10.62
CA SER A 149 -33.52 -14.95 11.20
C SER A 149 -32.56 -13.81 11.59
N GLY A 150 -32.79 -12.60 11.06
CA GLY A 150 -32.32 -11.31 11.62
C GLY A 150 -31.14 -10.64 10.92
N CYS A 151 -30.33 -11.37 10.16
CA CYS A 151 -29.16 -10.80 9.49
C CYS A 151 -29.54 -10.03 8.22
N LYS A 152 -29.42 -8.69 8.25
CA LYS A 152 -29.51 -7.86 7.03
C LYS A 152 -28.21 -7.99 6.23
N ALA A 153 -28.33 -8.12 4.91
CA ALA A 153 -27.17 -8.19 4.03
C ALA A 153 -26.34 -6.90 4.12
N SER A 154 -25.03 -7.03 4.28
CA SER A 154 -24.08 -5.93 4.27
C SER A 154 -23.40 -5.80 2.91
N VAL A 155 -23.03 -4.57 2.53
CA VAL A 155 -22.09 -4.32 1.42
C VAL A 155 -20.63 -4.53 1.86
N THR A 156 -20.38 -4.57 3.16
CA THR A 156 -19.05 -4.83 3.72
C THR A 156 -18.62 -6.26 3.43
N THR A 157 -17.42 -6.41 2.91
CA THR A 157 -16.79 -7.73 2.74
C THR A 157 -15.55 -7.83 3.63
N LYS A 158 -15.42 -8.98 4.30
CA LYS A 158 -14.23 -9.42 5.02
C LYS A 158 -13.79 -10.74 4.38
N VAL A 159 -12.48 -10.99 4.27
CA VAL A 159 -11.93 -12.20 3.63
C VAL A 159 -12.70 -13.46 4.05
N ASN A 160 -13.39 -14.08 3.09
CA ASN A 160 -14.10 -15.36 3.22
C ASN A 160 -15.21 -15.44 4.29
N GLU A 161 -15.76 -14.32 4.76
CA GLU A 161 -16.81 -14.32 5.79
C GLU A 161 -18.05 -13.53 5.34
N ARG A 162 -19.24 -14.07 5.64
CA ARG A 162 -20.50 -13.36 5.50
C ARG A 162 -20.70 -12.47 6.72
N VAL A 163 -21.03 -11.21 6.48
CA VAL A 163 -21.16 -10.19 7.53
C VAL A 163 -22.55 -9.58 7.53
N CYS A 164 -23.12 -9.36 8.71
CA CYS A 164 -24.41 -8.70 8.88
C CYS A 164 -24.25 -7.17 8.97
N ALA A 165 -25.17 -6.41 8.39
CA ALA A 165 -25.15 -4.95 8.49
C ALA A 165 -25.21 -4.50 9.97
N GLY A 166 -24.31 -3.60 10.37
CA GLY A 166 -24.16 -3.12 11.75
C GLY A 166 -23.31 -3.99 12.68
N GLU A 167 -22.87 -5.17 12.23
CA GLU A 167 -22.00 -6.07 13.00
C GLU A 167 -20.62 -5.44 13.23
N GLN A 168 -20.08 -5.53 14.45
CA GLN A 168 -18.70 -5.14 14.73
C GLN A 168 -17.76 -6.27 14.29
N ILE A 169 -17.09 -6.08 13.15
CA ILE A 169 -16.20 -7.07 12.53
C ILE A 169 -14.77 -7.04 13.04
N PHE A 170 -14.41 -5.98 13.80
CA PHE A 170 -13.09 -5.81 14.40
C PHE A 170 -13.18 -4.94 15.65
N HIS A 171 -12.42 -5.31 16.68
CA HIS A 171 -12.25 -4.53 17.90
C HIS A 171 -10.89 -4.82 18.52
N GLU A 172 -10.16 -3.76 18.80
CA GLU A 172 -8.88 -3.77 19.52
C GLU A 172 -8.95 -2.74 20.63
N ASP A 173 -8.66 -3.15 21.87
CA ASP A 173 -8.67 -2.29 23.06
C ASP A 173 -7.28 -2.08 23.67
N PHE A 174 -6.25 -2.68 23.05
CA PHE A 174 -4.85 -2.60 23.47
C PHE A 174 -4.63 -2.95 24.94
N THR A 175 -5.40 -3.90 25.47
CA THR A 175 -5.09 -4.56 26.75
C THR A 175 -3.74 -5.27 26.68
N THR A 176 -3.49 -5.94 25.56
CA THR A 176 -2.23 -6.59 25.18
C THR A 176 -1.89 -6.25 23.74
N PHE A 177 -0.60 -6.35 23.37
CA PHE A 177 -0.22 -6.19 21.97
C PHE A 177 -0.39 -7.53 21.22
N GLU A 178 -1.47 -7.64 20.45
CA GLU A 178 -1.83 -8.86 19.73
C GLU A 178 -1.04 -8.99 18.40
N THR A 179 0.04 -9.78 18.41
CA THR A 179 0.90 -9.98 17.24
C THR A 179 0.26 -10.83 16.15
N ASN A 180 -0.86 -11.50 16.40
CA ASN A 180 -1.70 -12.13 15.38
C ASN A 180 -2.56 -11.11 14.62
N ILE A 181 -2.75 -9.89 15.15
CA ILE A 181 -3.50 -8.81 14.51
C ILE A 181 -2.56 -7.76 13.93
N TRP A 182 -1.58 -7.31 14.71
CA TRP A 182 -0.71 -6.19 14.37
C TRP A 182 0.69 -6.64 14.00
N ARG A 183 1.20 -6.11 12.89
CA ARG A 183 2.59 -6.26 12.47
C ARG A 183 3.31 -4.91 12.65
N PRO A 184 4.32 -4.82 13.53
CA PRO A 184 5.23 -3.67 13.57
C PRO A 184 6.10 -3.60 12.32
N GLU A 185 6.27 -2.40 11.78
CA GLU A 185 7.18 -2.13 10.68
C GLU A 185 8.60 -1.89 11.21
N VAL A 186 9.59 -2.46 10.52
CA VAL A 186 11.02 -2.27 10.76
C VAL A 186 11.67 -1.91 9.43
N LYS A 187 11.76 -0.61 9.15
CA LYS A 187 12.31 -0.11 7.88
C LYS A 187 12.67 1.37 7.99
N PHE A 188 13.58 1.81 7.14
CA PHE A 188 13.73 3.23 6.83
C PHE A 188 12.52 3.68 6.00
N ALA A 189 11.92 4.81 6.39
CA ALA A 189 10.86 5.39 5.59
C ALA A 189 11.41 5.90 4.25
N ASP A 190 10.55 5.90 3.24
CA ASP A 190 10.88 6.27 1.86
C ASP A 190 9.62 6.85 1.18
N LYS A 191 9.57 6.89 -0.15
CA LYS A 191 8.40 7.25 -0.94
C LYS A 191 7.09 6.63 -0.38
N PRO A 192 5.95 7.32 -0.53
CA PRO A 192 5.79 8.61 -1.23
C PRO A 192 6.01 9.85 -0.35
N ASP A 193 6.12 9.68 0.98
CA ASP A 193 6.15 10.79 1.93
C ASP A 193 7.55 11.15 2.43
N TYR A 194 8.54 10.27 2.24
CA TYR A 194 9.94 10.54 2.58
C TYR A 194 10.11 10.99 4.04
N GLU A 195 9.45 10.30 4.96
CA GLU A 195 9.53 10.61 6.38
C GLU A 195 10.97 10.51 6.89
N PHE A 196 11.32 11.38 7.83
CA PHE A 196 12.66 11.40 8.42
C PHE A 196 12.80 10.38 9.55
N VAL A 197 12.09 9.26 9.43
CA VAL A 197 11.97 8.24 10.47
C VAL A 197 12.58 6.91 10.05
N PHE A 198 13.17 6.25 11.03
CA PHE A 198 13.42 4.82 11.02
C PHE A 198 12.35 4.16 11.90
N TYR A 199 11.40 3.44 11.30
CA TYR A 199 10.40 2.69 12.05
C TYR A 199 11.01 1.47 12.73
N ARG A 200 10.67 1.27 14.00
CA ARG A 200 11.18 0.17 14.81
C ARG A 200 10.06 -0.51 15.58
N ALA A 201 10.24 -1.81 15.78
CA ALA A 201 9.44 -2.57 16.72
C ALA A 201 9.89 -2.29 18.16
N GLY A 202 8.92 -2.22 19.08
CA GLY A 202 9.13 -2.19 20.52
C GLY A 202 9.62 -0.87 21.12
N PRO A 203 9.96 -0.87 22.43
CA PRO A 203 10.40 0.31 23.14
C PRO A 203 11.71 0.89 22.59
N PRO A 204 11.93 2.22 22.64
CA PRO A 204 11.06 3.21 23.28
C PRO A 204 9.88 3.65 22.41
N ASN A 205 9.83 3.26 21.13
CA ASN A 205 8.92 3.84 20.15
C ASN A 205 7.51 3.26 20.19
N LEU A 206 7.36 1.95 20.39
CA LEU A 206 6.08 1.22 20.41
C LEU A 206 5.88 0.53 21.75
N GLN A 207 4.80 0.87 22.46
CA GLN A 207 4.48 0.28 23.76
C GLN A 207 2.97 0.10 23.90
N VAL A 208 2.56 -0.98 24.54
CA VAL A 208 1.19 -1.11 25.08
C VAL A 208 1.30 -1.04 26.61
N LYS A 209 0.66 -0.03 27.21
CA LYS A 209 0.67 0.18 28.66
C LYS A 209 -0.63 0.83 29.10
N HIS A 210 -1.20 0.33 30.20
CA HIS A 210 -2.47 0.81 30.76
C HIS A 210 -3.64 0.77 29.76
N HIS A 211 -3.83 -0.36 29.07
CA HIS A 211 -4.88 -0.55 28.05
C HIS A 211 -4.82 0.47 26.91
N ARG A 212 -3.61 0.85 26.50
CA ARG A 212 -3.39 1.82 25.43
C ARG A 212 -2.15 1.51 24.64
N LEU A 213 -2.25 1.67 23.34
CA LEU A 213 -1.11 1.75 22.44
C LEU A 213 -0.50 3.15 22.56
N THR A 214 0.81 3.22 22.72
CA THR A 214 1.60 4.45 22.66
C THR A 214 2.66 4.33 21.58
N ILE A 215 2.66 5.29 20.65
CA ILE A 215 3.69 5.44 19.63
C ILE A 215 4.34 6.81 19.79
N ARG A 216 5.68 6.84 19.96
CA ARG A 216 6.42 8.10 20.09
C ARG A 216 7.64 8.15 19.16
N PRO A 217 7.92 9.30 18.53
CA PRO A 217 9.20 9.55 17.91
C PRO A 217 10.25 9.83 18.98
N VAL A 218 11.49 9.43 18.72
CA VAL A 218 12.65 9.69 19.57
C VAL A 218 13.84 10.04 18.69
N PRO A 219 14.66 11.04 19.00
CA PRO A 219 15.88 11.30 18.25
C PRO A 219 16.74 10.04 18.14
N SER A 220 17.19 9.70 16.93
CA SER A 220 17.93 8.46 16.67
C SER A 220 19.22 8.36 17.49
N ASP A 221 19.93 9.48 17.67
CA ASP A 221 21.14 9.53 18.51
C ASP A 221 20.86 9.24 19.99
N ALA A 222 19.65 9.58 20.49
CA ALA A 222 19.27 9.25 21.86
C ALA A 222 19.01 7.74 22.05
N VAL A 223 18.75 7.01 20.95
CA VAL A 223 18.47 5.57 21.00
C VAL A 223 19.70 4.73 20.67
N PHE A 224 20.54 5.20 19.73
CA PHE A 224 21.69 4.45 19.22
C PHE A 224 23.06 5.00 19.66
N GLY A 225 23.07 6.14 20.36
CA GLY A 225 24.29 6.84 20.77
C GLY A 225 24.61 8.03 19.87
N GLU A 226 25.30 9.01 20.46
CA GLU A 226 25.73 10.23 19.76
C GLU A 226 26.53 9.91 18.50
N GLY A 227 26.20 10.58 17.40
CA GLY A 227 26.87 10.43 16.12
C GLY A 227 26.31 9.31 15.23
N PHE A 228 25.32 8.54 15.70
CA PHE A 228 24.64 7.53 14.89
C PHE A 228 24.09 8.13 13.60
N VAL A 229 23.42 9.27 13.66
CA VAL A 229 22.79 9.90 12.48
C VAL A 229 23.84 10.31 11.43
N SER A 230 24.99 10.81 11.90
CA SER A 230 26.09 11.32 11.07
C SER A 230 27.14 10.29 10.68
N ARG A 231 27.00 9.04 11.13
CA ARG A 231 27.96 7.97 10.91
C ARG A 231 28.19 7.70 9.43
N ARG A 232 29.31 7.10 9.08
CA ARG A 232 29.66 6.77 7.68
C ARG A 232 29.56 5.28 7.37
N GLU A 233 29.29 4.44 8.35
CA GLU A 233 29.12 3.01 8.11
C GLU A 233 27.73 2.68 7.58
N LYS A 234 27.67 1.64 6.72
CA LYS A 234 26.42 1.05 6.24
C LYS A 234 25.61 0.51 7.40
N VAL A 235 24.31 0.82 7.42
CA VAL A 235 23.33 0.19 8.32
C VAL A 235 22.44 -0.74 7.50
N ASN A 236 22.34 -1.99 7.96
CA ASN A 236 21.51 -3.03 7.38
C ASN A 236 20.56 -3.58 8.44
N LEU A 237 19.26 -3.53 8.17
CA LEU A 237 18.20 -3.94 9.08
C LEU A 237 17.85 -5.43 8.97
N ALA A 238 18.47 -6.16 8.04
CA ALA A 238 18.26 -7.61 7.91
C ALA A 238 18.74 -8.38 9.16
N PRO A 239 18.08 -9.49 9.54
CA PRO A 239 16.93 -10.10 8.88
C PRO A 239 15.57 -9.49 9.30
N ALA A 240 15.54 -8.56 10.25
CA ALA A 240 14.32 -8.05 10.85
C ALA A 240 13.53 -7.05 9.98
N CYS A 241 14.12 -6.57 8.88
CA CYS A 241 13.50 -5.58 8.01
C CYS A 241 12.16 -6.07 7.45
N THR A 242 11.12 -5.22 7.52
CA THR A 242 9.79 -5.51 6.94
C THR A 242 9.59 -4.90 5.55
N GLY A 243 10.56 -4.09 5.09
CA GLY A 243 10.60 -3.55 3.75
C GLY A 243 11.23 -4.50 2.73
N VAL A 244 11.47 -4.01 1.52
CA VAL A 244 12.11 -4.81 0.46
C VAL A 244 13.59 -5.05 0.79
N HIS A 245 13.96 -6.31 1.05
CA HIS A 245 15.35 -6.67 1.38
C HIS A 245 16.34 -6.20 0.30
N GLY A 246 17.43 -5.56 0.74
CA GLY A 246 18.45 -4.99 -0.15
C GLY A 246 18.12 -3.62 -0.75
N SER A 247 16.88 -3.15 -0.62
CA SER A 247 16.48 -1.79 -0.98
C SER A 247 16.89 -0.76 0.09
N ILE A 248 16.68 0.53 -0.20
CA ILE A 248 16.90 1.63 0.74
C ILE A 248 16.00 1.58 1.98
N GLU A 249 14.91 0.82 1.95
CA GLU A 249 14.05 0.55 3.11
C GLU A 249 14.76 -0.30 4.17
N CYS A 250 15.72 -1.14 3.75
CA CYS A 250 16.44 -2.06 4.64
C CYS A 250 17.94 -1.76 4.76
N VAL A 251 18.52 -1.06 3.78
CA VAL A 251 19.96 -0.80 3.71
C VAL A 251 20.21 0.66 3.37
N GLN A 252 20.81 1.38 4.30
CA GLN A 252 21.25 2.77 4.10
C GLN A 252 22.76 2.86 4.23
N THR A 253 23.41 3.52 3.28
CA THR A 253 24.85 3.79 3.32
C THR A 253 25.05 5.31 3.31
N PRO A 254 25.15 5.94 4.49
CA PRO A 254 25.36 7.38 4.59
C PRO A 254 26.63 7.82 3.86
N GLY A 255 26.58 8.97 3.22
CA GLY A 255 27.67 9.46 2.37
C GLY A 255 27.41 10.87 1.88
N ALA A 256 28.47 11.69 1.81
CA ALA A 256 28.36 13.12 1.48
C ALA A 256 27.29 13.84 2.34
N PHE A 257 26.16 14.23 1.73
CA PHE A 257 25.04 14.89 2.38
C PHE A 257 23.96 13.94 2.92
N LEU A 258 23.96 12.66 2.52
CA LEU A 258 23.04 11.65 3.02
C LEU A 258 23.43 11.24 4.44
N ILE A 259 22.48 11.35 5.35
CA ILE A 259 22.56 10.94 6.76
C ILE A 259 21.53 9.84 7.03
N LEU A 260 21.65 9.11 8.13
CA LEU A 260 20.58 8.19 8.56
C LEU A 260 19.36 9.00 9.04
N PRO A 261 18.16 8.39 9.09
CA PRO A 261 16.98 9.06 9.64
C PRO A 261 17.25 9.61 11.04
N PRO A 262 17.05 10.93 11.26
CA PRO A 262 17.37 11.59 12.52
C PRO A 262 16.43 11.20 13.67
N VAL A 263 15.35 10.47 13.36
CA VAL A 263 14.32 10.09 14.32
C VAL A 263 14.03 8.60 14.19
N THR A 264 13.86 7.89 15.31
CA THR A 264 13.18 6.60 15.33
C THR A 264 11.71 6.81 15.67
N SER A 265 10.82 6.04 15.08
CA SER A 265 9.38 6.04 15.39
C SER A 265 8.84 4.60 15.31
N ALA A 266 7.52 4.42 15.37
CA ALA A 266 6.89 3.15 15.08
C ALA A 266 5.67 3.31 14.19
N GLN A 267 5.40 2.25 13.43
CA GLN A 267 4.21 2.07 12.62
C GLN A 267 3.80 0.61 12.77
N ILE A 268 2.51 0.35 12.95
CA ILE A 268 1.92 -0.98 12.99
C ILE A 268 0.81 -1.07 11.96
N SER A 269 0.63 -2.25 11.37
CA SER A 269 -0.43 -2.48 10.40
C SER A 269 -1.12 -3.82 10.61
N THR A 270 -2.36 -3.95 10.14
CA THR A 270 -3.06 -5.23 10.05
C THR A 270 -2.74 -6.00 8.76
N LYS A 271 -1.73 -5.54 8.00
CA LYS A 271 -1.32 -6.09 6.70
C LYS A 271 -1.05 -7.60 6.81
N GLY A 272 -1.71 -8.39 5.96
CA GLY A 272 -1.58 -9.84 5.92
C GLY A 272 -2.20 -10.58 7.10
N LYS A 273 -2.98 -9.88 7.95
CA LYS A 273 -3.61 -10.45 9.16
C LYS A 273 -5.11 -10.17 9.21
N TRP A 274 -5.49 -8.92 8.89
CA TRP A 274 -6.88 -8.52 8.84
C TRP A 274 -7.07 -7.37 7.85
N SER A 275 -8.11 -7.48 7.03
CA SER A 275 -8.50 -6.51 6.01
C SER A 275 -10.00 -6.57 5.78
N PHE A 276 -10.52 -5.52 5.17
CA PHE A 276 -11.94 -5.38 4.90
C PHE A 276 -12.15 -4.42 3.72
N LYS A 277 -13.34 -4.47 3.13
CA LYS A 277 -13.79 -3.53 2.12
C LYS A 277 -15.14 -2.99 2.52
N TYR A 278 -15.22 -1.66 2.59
CA TYR A 278 -16.35 -0.87 3.08
C TYR A 278 -16.67 -1.11 4.57
N GLY A 279 -17.01 -0.05 5.30
CA GLY A 279 -17.21 -0.15 6.74
C GLY A 279 -17.26 1.22 7.42
N LYS A 280 -17.59 1.21 8.71
CA LYS A 280 -17.34 2.33 9.62
C LYS A 280 -16.11 2.00 10.46
N VAL A 281 -15.02 2.73 10.28
CA VAL A 281 -13.85 2.67 11.17
C VAL A 281 -13.96 3.78 12.20
N GLU A 282 -13.73 3.45 13.47
CA GLU A 282 -13.66 4.39 14.58
C GLU A 282 -12.36 4.15 15.37
N ILE A 283 -11.54 5.19 15.48
CA ILE A 283 -10.30 5.18 16.25
C ILE A 283 -10.42 6.23 17.34
N ARG A 284 -10.37 5.80 18.61
CA ARG A 284 -10.29 6.75 19.73
C ARG A 284 -8.83 6.97 20.08
N ALA A 285 -8.33 8.16 19.79
CA ALA A 285 -6.92 8.48 19.97
C ALA A 285 -6.70 9.92 20.43
N LYS A 286 -5.54 10.14 21.07
CA LYS A 286 -4.96 11.46 21.33
C LYS A 286 -3.76 11.65 20.40
N LEU A 287 -3.83 12.65 19.53
CA LEU A 287 -2.83 12.89 18.49
C LEU A 287 -1.50 13.41 19.07
N PRO A 288 -0.36 13.18 18.41
CA PRO A 288 0.94 13.68 18.89
C PRO A 288 1.06 15.20 18.75
N LYS A 289 1.88 15.81 19.61
CA LYS A 289 2.27 17.24 19.56
C LYS A 289 3.75 17.44 19.27
N GLY A 290 4.09 18.63 18.79
CA GLY A 290 5.46 19.07 18.57
C GLY A 290 5.76 19.24 17.09
N ASP A 291 6.73 20.09 16.82
CA ASP A 291 7.07 20.49 15.48
C ASP A 291 7.42 19.29 14.61
N TRP A 292 6.81 19.26 13.42
CA TRP A 292 7.05 18.29 12.36
C TRP A 292 6.62 16.86 12.69
N ILE A 293 5.86 16.63 13.75
CA ILE A 293 5.27 15.33 14.07
C ILE A 293 3.85 15.25 13.52
N TYR A 294 3.43 14.10 13.00
CA TYR A 294 2.03 13.87 12.61
C TYR A 294 1.60 12.42 12.86
N PRO A 295 0.30 12.18 13.10
CA PRO A 295 -0.25 10.84 13.22
C PRO A 295 -0.39 10.17 11.85
N GLU A 296 -0.14 8.87 11.82
CA GLU A 296 -0.41 8.00 10.68
C GLU A 296 -1.62 7.14 11.03
N LEU A 297 -2.83 7.61 10.68
CA LEU A 297 -4.09 6.90 10.89
C LEU A 297 -4.78 6.77 9.54
N TYR A 298 -4.58 5.63 8.87
CA TYR A 298 -5.08 5.45 7.51
C TYR A 298 -5.35 3.99 7.15
N LEU A 299 -6.11 3.82 6.06
CA LEU A 299 -6.29 2.55 5.37
C LEU A 299 -5.46 2.55 4.09
N ASN A 300 -4.74 1.46 3.86
CA ASN A 300 -3.98 1.21 2.64
C ASN A 300 -4.53 -0.05 1.93
N PRO A 301 -4.45 -0.13 0.59
CA PRO A 301 -4.91 -1.27 -0.17
C PRO A 301 -4.09 -2.52 0.16
N VAL A 302 -4.76 -3.67 0.28
CA VAL A 302 -4.10 -4.97 0.49
C VAL A 302 -3.14 -5.26 -0.65
N ASN A 303 -3.58 -5.01 -1.89
CA ASN A 303 -2.83 -5.17 -3.12
C ASN A 303 -2.77 -3.85 -3.90
N GLU A 304 -1.63 -3.55 -4.49
CA GLU A 304 -1.41 -2.35 -5.31
C GLU A 304 -1.93 -2.52 -6.76
N GLU A 305 -3.17 -3.02 -6.91
CA GLU A 305 -3.78 -3.38 -8.21
C GLU A 305 -3.76 -2.24 -9.24
N TYR A 306 -3.96 -1.01 -8.78
CA TYR A 306 -3.99 0.19 -9.62
C TYR A 306 -2.62 0.84 -9.82
N GLY A 307 -1.56 0.30 -9.21
CA GLY A 307 -0.20 0.83 -9.29
C GLY A 307 0.38 1.20 -7.92
N PRO A 308 1.67 1.56 -7.88
CA PRO A 308 2.40 1.70 -6.62
C PRO A 308 1.94 2.89 -5.78
N GLY A 309 1.99 2.72 -4.45
CA GLY A 309 1.70 3.78 -3.48
C GLY A 309 0.30 4.38 -3.67
N TYR A 310 0.23 5.71 -3.71
CA TYR A 310 -1.04 6.43 -3.83
C TYR A 310 -1.83 6.16 -5.12
N ALA A 311 -1.22 5.56 -6.15
CA ALA A 311 -1.98 5.10 -7.32
C ALA A 311 -3.01 4.02 -6.97
N SER A 312 -2.81 3.25 -5.89
CA SER A 312 -3.82 2.34 -5.35
C SER A 312 -4.63 2.91 -4.18
N GLY A 313 -4.51 4.22 -3.96
CA GLY A 313 -5.26 4.97 -2.96
C GLY A 313 -4.73 4.82 -1.53
N GLN A 314 -5.03 5.83 -0.72
CA GLN A 314 -4.97 5.76 0.74
C GLN A 314 -6.16 6.54 1.30
N ILE A 315 -6.88 5.96 2.27
CA ILE A 315 -7.93 6.67 3.01
C ILE A 315 -7.34 7.13 4.34
N ARG A 316 -7.07 8.42 4.46
CA ARG A 316 -6.55 9.03 5.68
C ARG A 316 -7.70 9.35 6.62
N ILE A 317 -7.73 8.71 7.79
CA ILE A 317 -8.83 8.82 8.77
C ILE A 317 -8.72 10.14 9.54
N ALA A 318 -7.51 10.45 10.02
CA ALA A 318 -7.23 11.67 10.75
C ALA A 318 -5.77 12.11 10.60
N PHE A 319 -5.57 13.40 10.40
CA PHE A 319 -4.28 14.05 10.28
C PHE A 319 -4.36 15.46 10.86
N SER A 320 -3.46 15.78 11.77
CA SER A 320 -3.22 17.14 12.22
C SER A 320 -1.73 17.27 12.50
N GLY A 321 -1.14 18.38 12.06
CA GLY A 321 0.28 18.65 12.32
C GLY A 321 0.48 18.96 13.80
N GLY A 322 1.52 18.40 14.42
CA GLY A 322 1.82 18.61 15.82
C GLY A 322 2.32 20.03 16.15
N ASN A 323 2.71 20.81 15.14
CA ASN A 323 3.12 22.21 15.27
C ASN A 323 1.98 23.08 15.84
N GLU A 324 2.31 24.11 16.61
CA GLU A 324 1.32 24.99 17.24
C GLU A 324 0.37 25.67 16.24
N ASP A 325 0.87 26.06 15.07
CA ASP A 325 0.13 26.69 13.98
C ASP A 325 -0.78 25.72 13.20
N LEU A 326 -0.49 24.42 13.23
CA LEU A 326 -1.21 23.40 12.46
C LEU A 326 -2.17 22.55 13.31
N CYS A 327 -1.98 22.52 14.62
CA CYS A 327 -2.65 21.56 15.51
C CYS A 327 -4.16 21.80 15.68
N ARG A 328 -4.68 22.89 15.11
CA ARG A 328 -6.11 23.24 15.07
C ARG A 328 -6.83 22.71 13.86
N ASP A 329 -6.10 22.38 12.79
CA ASP A 329 -6.65 21.88 11.54
C ASP A 329 -6.61 20.35 11.55
N LEU A 330 -7.79 19.72 11.59
CA LEU A 330 -7.93 18.28 11.42
C LEU A 330 -8.33 18.02 9.98
N ARG A 331 -7.56 17.15 9.32
CA ARG A 331 -7.75 16.73 7.93
C ARG A 331 -7.99 15.22 7.85
N GLY A 332 -8.77 14.82 6.85
CA GLY A 332 -8.95 13.43 6.48
C GLY A 332 -9.63 13.30 5.12
N GLY A 333 -9.51 12.14 4.50
CA GLY A 333 -10.06 11.88 3.18
C GLY A 333 -9.15 11.02 2.30
N CYS A 334 -9.37 11.11 1.00
CA CYS A 334 -8.71 10.28 0.00
C CYS A 334 -7.42 10.94 -0.52
N ILE A 335 -6.31 10.21 -0.49
CA ILE A 335 -5.06 10.62 -1.12
C ILE A 335 -4.96 9.93 -2.48
N LEU A 336 -5.02 10.73 -3.55
CA LEU A 336 -5.01 10.25 -4.94
C LEU A 336 -3.59 10.24 -5.54
N GLY A 337 -2.67 11.04 -4.99
CA GLY A 337 -1.32 11.20 -5.53
C GLY A 337 -0.41 11.99 -4.60
N SER A 338 0.90 11.98 -4.88
CA SER A 338 1.92 12.59 -4.02
C SER A 338 2.02 14.11 -4.15
N ARG A 339 1.69 14.66 -5.34
CA ARG A 339 1.71 16.10 -5.61
C ARG A 339 0.64 16.84 -4.79
N PRO A 340 0.87 18.10 -4.37
CA PRO A 340 -0.07 18.83 -3.51
C PRO A 340 -1.51 18.87 -4.03
N ALA A 341 -1.73 19.10 -5.33
CA ALA A 341 -3.06 19.13 -5.93
C ALA A 341 -3.81 17.79 -5.76
N ALA A 342 -3.18 16.68 -6.18
CA ALA A 342 -3.73 15.34 -6.03
C ALA A 342 -3.90 14.92 -4.56
N ARG A 343 -2.95 15.31 -3.69
CA ARG A 343 -2.95 14.99 -2.26
C ARG A 343 -4.11 15.67 -1.53
N ASN A 344 -4.44 16.91 -1.89
CA ASN A 344 -5.43 17.72 -1.21
C ASN A 344 -6.83 17.68 -1.88
N TYR A 345 -6.96 17.20 -3.12
CA TYR A 345 -8.21 17.24 -3.90
C TYR A 345 -9.43 16.69 -3.15
N ALA A 346 -9.30 15.49 -2.57
CA ALA A 346 -10.37 14.80 -1.86
C ALA A 346 -10.22 14.84 -0.33
N VAL A 347 -9.35 15.72 0.18
CA VAL A 347 -9.21 15.94 1.63
C VAL A 347 -10.26 16.94 2.10
N LYS A 348 -10.86 16.66 3.25
CA LYS A 348 -11.79 17.53 3.98
C LYS A 348 -11.15 17.93 5.29
N ASN A 349 -11.59 19.05 5.85
CA ASN A 349 -11.03 19.55 7.08
C ASN A 349 -12.06 20.20 8.01
N ILE A 350 -11.69 20.28 9.29
CA ILE A 350 -12.40 21.02 10.32
C ILE A 350 -11.38 21.72 11.22
N VAL A 351 -11.61 23.00 11.48
CA VAL A 351 -10.73 23.83 12.31
C VAL A 351 -11.35 23.99 13.69
N LYS A 352 -10.58 23.68 14.73
CA LYS A 352 -11.00 23.88 16.13
C LYS A 352 -11.01 25.38 16.47
N ASN A 353 -12.05 25.84 17.18
CA ASN A 353 -12.17 27.25 17.59
C ASN A 353 -11.11 27.68 18.62
N SER A 354 -10.65 26.75 19.46
CA SER A 354 -9.62 26.97 20.48
C SER A 354 -8.95 25.65 20.87
N GLY A 355 -7.71 25.71 21.34
CA GLY A 355 -6.93 24.52 21.70
C GLY A 355 -6.55 23.68 20.49
N SER A 356 -6.02 22.49 20.74
CA SER A 356 -5.45 21.57 19.76
C SER A 356 -6.30 20.29 19.63
N TRP A 357 -6.28 19.64 18.46
CA TRP A 357 -6.77 18.26 18.29
C TRP A 357 -5.90 17.21 19.02
N SER A 358 -4.75 17.63 19.55
CA SER A 358 -3.84 16.81 20.34
C SER A 358 -3.97 17.03 21.86
N ASP A 359 -4.91 17.87 22.31
CA ASP A 359 -5.15 18.14 23.74
C ASP A 359 -5.78 16.97 24.47
N ASP A 360 -6.71 16.27 23.81
CA ASP A 360 -7.54 15.24 24.41
C ASP A 360 -7.73 14.04 23.47
N PHE A 361 -8.38 13.00 23.97
CA PHE A 361 -8.83 11.89 23.14
C PHE A 361 -10.07 12.30 22.34
N HIS A 362 -10.04 12.01 21.05
CA HIS A 362 -11.15 12.22 20.13
C HIS A 362 -11.50 10.91 19.41
N LYS A 363 -12.75 10.75 19.00
CA LYS A 363 -13.20 9.65 18.13
C LYS A 363 -13.06 10.08 16.68
N PHE A 364 -12.05 9.58 15.98
CA PHE A 364 -11.88 9.79 14.55
C PHE A 364 -12.60 8.69 13.78
N ILE A 365 -13.53 9.07 12.92
CA ILE A 365 -14.42 8.13 12.25
C ILE A 365 -14.36 8.35 10.73
N VAL A 366 -14.25 7.25 10.00
CA VAL A 366 -14.52 7.22 8.56
C VAL A 366 -15.62 6.20 8.27
N ILE A 367 -16.64 6.62 7.52
CA ILE A 367 -17.65 5.72 6.96
C ILE A 367 -17.33 5.59 5.47
N TRP A 368 -16.82 4.44 5.08
CA TRP A 368 -16.42 4.14 3.71
C TRP A 368 -17.46 3.24 3.04
N LYS A 369 -18.22 3.81 2.12
CA LYS A 369 -19.24 3.14 1.30
C LYS A 369 -18.72 2.95 -0.14
N PRO A 370 -19.39 2.14 -0.97
CA PRO A 370 -19.03 1.99 -2.38
C PRO A 370 -19.04 3.29 -3.20
N ASP A 371 -19.87 4.25 -2.82
CA ASP A 371 -20.18 5.46 -3.57
C ASP A 371 -19.82 6.76 -2.85
N GLN A 372 -19.41 6.69 -1.57
CA GLN A 372 -19.00 7.85 -0.79
C GLN A 372 -18.09 7.50 0.37
N ILE A 373 -17.32 8.48 0.83
CA ILE A 373 -16.62 8.44 2.11
C ILE A 373 -17.06 9.63 2.97
N THR A 374 -17.48 9.36 4.20
CA THR A 374 -17.87 10.38 5.18
C THR A 374 -16.83 10.45 6.29
N MET A 375 -16.34 11.66 6.55
CA MET A 375 -15.35 11.96 7.58
C MET A 375 -16.04 12.56 8.81
N MET A 376 -15.72 12.05 10.00
CA MET A 376 -16.30 12.53 11.25
C MET A 376 -15.26 12.59 12.37
N VAL A 377 -15.49 13.49 13.33
CA VAL A 377 -14.78 13.56 14.60
C VAL A 377 -15.79 13.77 15.71
N ASP A 378 -15.71 12.98 16.79
CA ASP A 378 -16.64 13.04 17.93
C ASP A 378 -18.12 13.03 17.51
N ASP A 379 -18.46 12.12 16.59
CA ASP A 379 -19.78 11.98 15.96
C ASP A 379 -20.26 13.17 15.11
N GLN A 380 -19.44 14.21 14.95
CA GLN A 380 -19.70 15.33 14.04
C GLN A 380 -19.12 15.06 12.65
N VAL A 381 -19.98 15.03 11.63
CA VAL A 381 -19.55 15.00 10.23
C VAL A 381 -18.89 16.33 9.86
N TYR A 382 -17.69 16.27 9.27
CA TYR A 382 -17.01 17.45 8.72
C TYR A 382 -16.70 17.35 7.23
N GLY A 383 -16.94 16.20 6.61
CA GLY A 383 -16.64 16.01 5.20
C GLY A 383 -17.39 14.84 4.58
N ASN A 384 -17.82 15.01 3.34
CA ASN A 384 -18.27 13.93 2.47
C ASN A 384 -17.49 14.00 1.16
N ILE A 385 -17.09 12.84 0.65
CA ILE A 385 -16.30 12.67 -0.56
C ILE A 385 -17.11 11.78 -1.50
N TYR A 386 -17.31 12.27 -2.72
CA TYR A 386 -18.01 11.60 -3.80
C TYR A 386 -17.07 11.47 -5.01
N PRO A 387 -17.23 10.48 -5.88
CA PRO A 387 -16.48 10.44 -7.11
C PRO A 387 -16.99 11.58 -8.02
N PRO A 388 -16.12 12.28 -8.76
CA PRO A 388 -16.57 13.23 -9.77
C PRO A 388 -17.31 12.50 -10.91
N GLU A 389 -17.97 13.26 -11.78
CA GLU A 389 -18.55 12.69 -13.00
C GLU A 389 -17.45 12.02 -13.84
N GLY A 390 -17.65 10.75 -14.23
CA GLY A 390 -16.62 9.93 -14.88
C GLY A 390 -15.59 9.29 -13.93
N GLY A 391 -15.76 9.44 -12.61
CA GLY A 391 -14.88 8.89 -11.58
C GLY A 391 -13.56 9.64 -11.41
N PHE A 392 -12.77 9.33 -10.39
CA PHE A 392 -11.53 10.07 -10.11
C PHE A 392 -10.52 10.09 -11.26
N VAL A 393 -10.59 9.11 -12.18
CA VAL A 393 -9.76 9.07 -13.38
C VAL A 393 -10.03 10.23 -14.34
N SER A 394 -11.21 10.85 -14.28
CA SER A 394 -11.53 12.07 -15.05
C SER A 394 -10.64 13.25 -14.65
N GLU A 395 -10.16 13.29 -13.41
CA GLU A 395 -9.31 14.35 -12.86
C GLU A 395 -7.82 14.11 -13.09
N ALA A 396 -7.44 13.02 -13.79
CA ALA A 396 -6.05 12.62 -13.97
C ALA A 396 -5.16 13.74 -14.52
N TYR A 397 -5.66 14.46 -15.53
CA TYR A 397 -4.96 15.57 -16.14
C TYR A 397 -4.83 16.77 -15.19
N ASN A 398 -5.93 17.18 -14.55
CA ASN A 398 -5.99 18.36 -13.67
C ASN A 398 -5.14 18.18 -12.42
N LEU A 399 -5.05 16.95 -11.90
CA LEU A 399 -4.32 16.61 -10.69
C LEU A 399 -2.89 16.14 -10.95
N ASP A 400 -2.46 16.13 -12.22
CA ASP A 400 -1.13 15.70 -12.63
C ASP A 400 -0.80 14.31 -12.06
N LEU A 401 -1.78 13.41 -12.17
CA LEU A 401 -1.73 12.03 -11.70
C LEU A 401 -0.99 11.17 -12.73
N VAL A 402 -0.13 10.28 -12.23
CA VAL A 402 0.66 9.36 -13.06
C VAL A 402 0.17 7.93 -12.88
N ASN A 403 0.17 7.15 -13.96
CA ASN A 403 -0.18 5.72 -13.97
C ASN A 403 -1.62 5.38 -13.52
N VAL A 404 -2.57 6.30 -13.66
CA VAL A 404 -3.97 6.13 -13.19
C VAL A 404 -4.93 5.55 -14.23
N GLU A 405 -4.45 5.21 -15.43
CA GLU A 405 -5.29 4.60 -16.48
C GLU A 405 -5.95 3.30 -16.02
N ARG A 406 -5.32 2.58 -15.08
CA ARG A 406 -5.90 1.36 -14.47
C ARG A 406 -7.19 1.62 -13.72
N TRP A 407 -7.41 2.84 -13.22
CA TRP A 407 -8.64 3.19 -12.50
C TRP A 407 -9.89 3.01 -13.37
N ARG A 408 -9.76 3.09 -14.69
CA ARG A 408 -10.87 2.83 -15.63
C ARG A 408 -11.40 1.39 -15.56
N GLY A 409 -10.60 0.44 -15.07
CA GLY A 409 -11.02 -0.94 -14.83
C GLY A 409 -11.77 -1.14 -13.52
N GLY A 410 -11.87 -0.11 -12.68
CA GLY A 410 -12.61 -0.14 -11.42
C GLY A 410 -14.00 0.49 -11.50
N THR A 411 -14.56 0.73 -10.32
CA THR A 411 -15.77 1.54 -10.14
C THR A 411 -15.46 3.03 -10.33
N SER A 412 -16.49 3.88 -10.34
CA SER A 412 -16.29 5.35 -10.35
C SER A 412 -15.49 5.86 -9.15
N PHE A 413 -15.46 5.09 -8.06
CA PHE A 413 -14.72 5.41 -6.82
C PHE A 413 -13.32 4.79 -6.78
N ALA A 414 -12.87 4.09 -7.83
CA ALA A 414 -11.49 3.63 -7.93
C ALA A 414 -10.51 4.81 -7.71
N PRO A 415 -9.43 4.62 -6.94
CA PRO A 415 -8.90 3.33 -6.46
C PRO A 415 -9.43 2.85 -5.09
N PHE A 416 -10.45 3.46 -4.50
CA PHE A 416 -10.94 3.11 -3.15
C PHE A 416 -12.08 2.08 -3.15
N ASP A 417 -12.04 1.16 -4.10
CA ASP A 417 -13.02 0.08 -4.30
C ASP A 417 -12.41 -1.33 -4.10
N LYS A 418 -11.18 -1.38 -3.60
CA LYS A 418 -10.44 -2.59 -3.24
C LYS A 418 -10.35 -2.77 -1.73
N GLU A 419 -10.01 -3.97 -1.32
CA GLU A 419 -9.84 -4.31 0.08
C GLU A 419 -8.65 -3.55 0.71
N MET A 420 -8.82 -3.11 1.95
CA MET A 420 -7.82 -2.30 2.67
C MET A 420 -7.53 -2.85 4.07
N TYR A 421 -6.32 -2.59 4.55
CA TYR A 421 -5.87 -2.87 5.91
C TYR A 421 -5.60 -1.57 6.67
N LEU A 422 -5.63 -1.64 8.00
CA LEU A 422 -5.45 -0.49 8.88
C LEU A 422 -3.97 -0.27 9.23
N VAL A 423 -3.57 1.00 9.31
CA VAL A 423 -2.23 1.42 9.75
C VAL A 423 -2.35 2.49 10.84
N LEU A 424 -1.56 2.29 11.90
CA LEU A 424 -1.38 3.23 13.01
C LEU A 424 0.11 3.55 13.18
N GLY A 425 0.48 4.81 13.27
CA GLY A 425 1.89 5.20 13.39
C GLY A 425 2.09 6.66 13.73
N VAL A 426 3.35 7.06 13.78
CA VAL A 426 3.75 8.47 13.89
C VAL A 426 4.87 8.75 12.90
N GLY A 427 4.61 9.66 11.98
CA GLY A 427 5.60 10.17 11.03
C GLY A 427 6.24 11.45 11.55
N VAL A 428 7.44 11.75 11.05
CA VAL A 428 8.15 13.00 11.32
C VAL A 428 8.76 13.57 10.05
N GLY A 429 8.57 14.87 9.82
CA GLY A 429 9.14 15.58 8.69
C GLY A 429 8.60 15.11 7.34
N GLY A 430 9.47 15.03 6.33
CA GLY A 430 9.08 14.59 4.99
C GLY A 430 8.13 15.55 4.25
N HIS A 431 7.37 14.99 3.32
CA HIS A 431 6.48 15.69 2.38
C HIS A 431 5.07 15.96 2.95
N CYS A 432 4.76 15.43 4.13
CA CYS A 432 3.49 15.68 4.82
C CYS A 432 3.34 17.13 5.33
N PHE A 433 4.43 17.89 5.34
CA PHE A 433 4.40 19.34 5.57
C PHE A 433 4.68 20.08 4.27
N GLU A 434 3.79 20.98 3.88
CA GLU A 434 3.98 21.82 2.70
C GLU A 434 5.18 22.76 2.88
N ASP A 435 5.79 23.15 1.76
CA ASP A 435 6.86 24.15 1.79
C ASP A 435 6.27 25.51 2.15
N ARG A 436 6.98 26.26 3.00
CA ARG A 436 6.53 27.54 3.55
C ARG A 436 7.60 28.61 3.38
N SER A 437 7.18 29.83 3.06
CA SER A 437 8.06 30.97 2.74
C SER A 437 8.55 31.74 3.97
N ASP A 438 7.99 31.46 5.14
CA ASP A 438 8.26 32.11 6.42
C ASP A 438 9.53 31.59 7.13
N ALA A 439 10.24 30.65 6.52
CA ALA A 439 11.42 29.97 7.06
C ALA A 439 11.20 29.21 8.38
N THR A 440 9.95 29.02 8.84
CA THR A 440 9.69 28.26 10.07
C THR A 440 9.99 26.78 9.88
N LYS A 441 9.78 26.26 8.67
CA LYS A 441 10.19 24.90 8.25
C LYS A 441 11.66 24.89 7.80
N PRO A 442 12.54 24.09 8.44
CA PRO A 442 13.97 24.14 8.16
C PRO A 442 14.39 23.48 6.83
N TRP A 443 13.49 22.78 6.13
CA TRP A 443 13.75 22.15 4.84
C TRP A 443 12.68 22.50 3.80
N THR A 444 13.03 22.31 2.53
CA THR A 444 12.04 22.23 1.43
C THR A 444 11.93 20.78 0.95
N ASN A 445 10.75 20.38 0.50
CA ASN A 445 10.43 18.97 0.22
C ASN A 445 11.31 18.37 -0.88
N ASN A 446 11.69 19.18 -1.88
CA ASN A 446 12.50 18.74 -3.01
C ASN A 446 14.01 18.96 -2.83
N ASP A 447 14.47 19.40 -1.65
CA ASP A 447 15.90 19.54 -1.38
C ASP A 447 16.53 18.17 -1.07
N PRO A 448 17.56 17.71 -1.80
CA PRO A 448 18.29 16.48 -1.48
C PRO A 448 18.92 16.46 -0.08
N LYS A 449 19.07 17.63 0.56
CA LYS A 449 19.61 17.80 1.92
C LYS A 449 18.51 17.98 2.97
N SER A 450 17.24 17.79 2.62
CA SER A 450 16.09 18.07 3.50
C SER A 450 16.20 17.43 4.88
N GLN A 451 16.46 16.13 4.94
CA GLN A 451 16.66 15.39 6.18
C GLN A 451 17.88 15.90 6.98
N LYS A 452 18.97 16.28 6.31
CA LYS A 452 20.14 16.88 6.95
C LYS A 452 19.83 18.25 7.54
N LYS A 453 19.08 19.09 6.84
CA LYS A 453 18.63 20.40 7.34
C LYS A 453 17.69 20.25 8.53
N PHE A 454 16.76 19.29 8.47
CA PHE A 454 15.94 18.92 9.62
C PHE A 454 16.80 18.54 10.83
N TYR A 455 17.79 17.66 10.64
CA TYR A 455 18.71 17.26 11.71
C TYR A 455 19.51 18.45 12.27
N GLN A 456 19.98 19.36 11.42
CA GLN A 456 20.68 20.57 11.85
C GLN A 456 19.80 21.52 12.68
N ALA A 457 18.48 21.47 12.51
CA ALA A 457 17.51 22.21 13.29
C ALA A 457 17.05 21.48 14.58
N ALA A 458 17.77 20.44 15.03
CA ALA A 458 17.38 19.61 16.18
C ALA A 458 17.08 20.37 17.46
N ALA A 459 17.83 21.43 17.75
CA ALA A 459 17.57 22.27 18.90
C ALA A 459 16.20 22.99 18.82
N GLN A 460 15.77 23.40 17.63
CA GLN A 460 14.51 24.12 17.42
C GLN A 460 13.32 23.20 17.63
N TRP A 461 13.19 22.13 16.83
CA TRP A 461 12.06 21.23 16.96
C TRP A 461 12.12 20.41 18.24
N GLY A 462 13.32 20.06 18.73
CA GLY A 462 13.49 19.31 19.97
C GLY A 462 12.97 20.05 21.20
N ALA A 463 13.02 21.38 21.21
CA ALA A 463 12.46 22.22 22.27
C ALA A 463 10.92 22.15 22.34
N THR A 464 10.25 21.79 21.23
CA THR A 464 8.79 21.62 21.17
C THR A 464 8.35 20.20 21.52
N TRP A 465 9.28 19.24 21.55
CA TRP A 465 8.97 17.85 21.83
C TRP A 465 8.96 17.59 23.33
N SER A 466 7.97 16.82 23.78
CA SER A 466 7.76 16.53 25.20
C SER A 466 7.14 15.15 25.39
N ASN A 467 6.70 14.85 26.60
CA ASN A 467 5.93 13.64 26.85
C ASN A 467 4.64 13.60 25.97
N ALA A 468 4.08 14.76 25.59
CA ALA A 468 2.90 14.86 24.72
C ALA A 468 3.19 14.59 23.23
N SER A 469 4.45 14.38 22.84
CA SER A 469 4.86 14.04 21.49
C SER A 469 4.64 12.56 21.17
N ARG A 470 3.47 12.03 21.49
CA ARG A 470 3.12 10.63 21.29
C ARG A 470 1.69 10.51 20.80
N LEU A 471 1.44 9.56 19.92
CA LEU A 471 0.11 9.08 19.63
C LEU A 471 -0.28 8.11 20.76
N GLU A 472 -1.44 8.33 21.37
CA GLU A 472 -2.07 7.35 22.26
C GLU A 472 -3.35 6.84 21.60
N VAL A 473 -3.49 5.53 21.41
CA VAL A 473 -4.72 4.91 20.90
C VAL A 473 -5.33 4.09 22.01
N ASP A 474 -6.59 4.41 22.31
CA ASP A 474 -7.40 3.74 23.32
C ASP A 474 -8.07 2.51 22.73
N TYR A 475 -8.69 2.65 21.55
CA TYR A 475 -9.25 1.51 20.82
C TYR A 475 -9.36 1.78 19.33
N VAL A 476 -9.56 0.69 18.59
CA VAL A 476 -10.00 0.67 17.18
C VAL A 476 -11.23 -0.22 17.06
N LYS A 477 -12.26 0.27 16.37
CA LYS A 477 -13.46 -0.50 16.02
C LYS A 477 -13.73 -0.42 14.52
N VAL A 478 -14.18 -1.53 13.94
CA VAL A 478 -14.74 -1.54 12.58
C VAL A 478 -16.10 -2.21 12.60
N SER A 479 -17.11 -1.54 12.05
CA SER A 479 -18.46 -2.06 11.90
C SER A 479 -18.85 -2.15 10.43
N ALA A 480 -19.59 -3.19 10.09
CA ALA A 480 -20.14 -3.40 8.76
C ALA A 480 -21.33 -2.48 8.48
N LEU A 481 -21.51 -2.12 7.21
CA LEU A 481 -22.54 -1.17 6.76
C LEU A 481 -23.89 -1.82 6.47
#